data_AF-A0A2D0A6L9-F1
#
_entry.id   AF-A0A2D0A6L9-F1
#
_cell.length_a   1.000
_cell.length_b   1.000
_cell.length_c   1.000
_cell.angle_alpha   90.00
_cell.angle_beta   90.00
_cell.angle_gamma   90.00
#
_symmetry.space_group_name_H-M   'P 1'
#
loop_
_entity.id
_entity.type
_entity.pdbx_description
1 polymer ?
#
loop_
_entity_poly.entity_id
_entity_poly.type
_entity_poly.pdbx_seq_one_letter_code
_entity_poly.pdbx_strand_id
1 'polypeptide(L)'
;MKLSNIFRIDFDQNRVFGLDILRMVAILLVVIAHSLSFMPSGISKLIDRFLLDGVGIFFVLSGFLIVKILISTFEKTNCTWSDVKIFWLKRWSRTLPNYYFFLVLLAIINYETVIKIGNNFYSYFFFLQNVDHNPRYFFGLSWSLSVEEWFYILIVLLISGFSYVFSKKNKKKVIFISIVFLVAIPSLLRIVYSVNNGYSAETFDILQYSVIYRLDTIIYGVLGAFVLYYYSDFWKKK
;
A
#
# COMPACT_ATOMS: atom_id res chain seq x y z
N MET A 1 29.57 26.04 -6.66
CA MET A 1 29.04 24.96 -5.80
C MET A 1 30.15 23.91 -5.64
N LYS A 2 30.67 23.65 -4.43
CA LYS A 2 31.80 22.72 -4.23
C LYS A 2 31.33 21.27 -4.43
N LEU A 3 32.03 20.50 -5.27
CA LEU A 3 31.78 19.06 -5.51
C LEU A 3 31.73 18.23 -4.22
N SER A 4 32.43 18.66 -3.16
CA SER A 4 32.42 18.03 -1.84
C SER A 4 31.04 17.99 -1.17
N ASN A 5 30.10 18.83 -1.61
CA ASN A 5 28.75 18.88 -1.03
C ASN A 5 27.75 17.98 -1.77
N ILE A 6 28.13 17.36 -2.89
CA ILE A 6 27.23 16.47 -3.66
C ILE A 6 27.00 15.14 -2.93
N PHE A 7 27.99 14.66 -2.18
CA PHE A 7 27.93 13.41 -1.40
C PHE A 7 27.69 13.62 0.10
N ARG A 8 27.42 14.86 0.54
CA ARG A 8 27.03 15.10 1.93
C ARG A 8 25.58 14.64 2.12
N ILE A 9 25.42 13.53 2.82
CA ILE A 9 24.12 13.08 3.29
C ILE A 9 23.87 13.79 4.62
N ASP A 10 23.15 14.90 4.57
CA ASP A 10 22.66 15.56 5.78
C ASP A 10 21.50 14.74 6.34
N PHE A 11 21.73 14.10 7.49
CA PHE A 11 20.68 13.37 8.19
C PHE A 11 19.81 14.36 8.97
N ASP A 12 18.55 14.52 8.54
CA ASP A 12 17.54 15.23 9.33
C ASP A 12 17.40 14.54 10.70
N GLN A 13 17.50 15.31 11.78
CA GLN A 13 17.40 14.81 13.15
C GLN A 13 16.01 14.19 13.45
N ASN A 14 14.99 14.51 12.65
CA ASN A 14 13.66 13.91 12.74
C ASN A 14 13.49 12.64 11.90
N ARG A 15 14.55 12.18 11.21
CA ARG A 15 14.50 11.01 10.33
C ARG A 15 14.58 9.72 11.13
N VAL A 16 13.61 8.83 10.91
CA VAL A 16 13.61 7.49 11.52
C VAL A 16 14.44 6.53 10.66
N PHE A 17 15.74 6.47 10.93
CA PHE A 17 16.71 5.69 10.15
C PHE A 17 16.31 4.22 9.95
N GLY A 18 15.74 3.57 10.98
CA GLY A 18 15.29 2.18 10.87
C GLY A 18 14.24 1.95 9.78
N LEU A 19 13.35 2.92 9.51
CA LEU A 19 12.37 2.82 8.43
C LEU A 19 13.05 2.92 7.05
N ASP A 20 14.17 3.63 6.95
CA ASP A 20 14.92 3.72 5.70
C ASP A 20 15.65 2.41 5.37
N ILE A 21 16.21 1.74 6.39
CA ILE A 21 16.78 0.40 6.22
C ILE A 21 15.71 -0.57 5.73
N LEU A 22 14.52 -0.56 6.35
CA LEU A 22 13.43 -1.43 5.92
C LEU A 22 12.99 -1.14 4.47
N ARG A 23 12.93 0.12 4.07
CA ARG A 23 12.67 0.49 2.66
C ARG A 23 13.77 -0.02 1.75
N MET A 24 15.04 0.15 2.10
CA MET A 24 16.16 -0.36 1.31
C MET A 24 16.05 -1.86 1.11
N VAL A 25 15.81 -2.63 2.17
CA VAL A 25 15.60 -4.08 2.10
C VAL A 25 14.41 -4.43 1.20
N ALA A 26 13.29 -3.71 1.35
CA ALA A 26 12.11 -3.90 0.50
C ALA A 26 12.42 -3.66 -1.00
N ILE A 27 13.17 -2.60 -1.33
CA ILE A 27 13.61 -2.32 -2.70
C ILE A 27 14.46 -3.47 -3.24
N LEU A 28 15.45 -3.92 -2.46
CA LEU A 28 16.33 -5.01 -2.88
C LEU A 28 15.55 -6.30 -3.14
N LEU A 29 14.61 -6.66 -2.26
CA LEU A 29 13.73 -7.82 -2.45
C LEU A 29 12.90 -7.70 -3.73
N VAL A 30 12.33 -6.52 -4.01
CA VAL A 30 11.57 -6.28 -5.25
C VAL A 30 12.46 -6.41 -6.49
N VAL A 31 13.67 -5.87 -6.46
CA VAL A 31 14.63 -5.98 -7.57
C VAL A 31 15.03 -7.44 -7.79
N ILE A 32 15.34 -8.18 -6.72
CA ILE A 32 15.66 -9.61 -6.79
C ILE A 32 14.50 -10.38 -7.43
N ALA A 33 13.26 -10.16 -6.96
CA ALA A 33 12.06 -10.80 -7.49
C ALA A 33 11.93 -10.64 -9.01
N HIS A 34 12.10 -9.42 -9.51
CA HIS A 34 12.00 -9.12 -10.95
C HIS A 34 13.22 -9.59 -11.75
N SER A 35 14.36 -9.85 -11.08
CA SER A 35 15.57 -10.35 -11.73
C SER A 35 15.60 -11.88 -11.89
N LEU A 36 14.72 -12.62 -11.19
CA LEU A 36 14.72 -14.09 -11.18
C LEU A 36 14.57 -14.69 -12.59
N SER A 37 13.81 -14.06 -13.48
CA SER A 37 13.61 -14.50 -14.87
C SER A 37 14.88 -14.43 -15.72
N PHE A 38 15.88 -13.67 -15.28
CA PHE A 38 17.16 -13.50 -15.96
C PHE A 38 18.27 -14.40 -15.36
N MET A 39 17.96 -15.17 -14.31
CA MET A 39 18.93 -16.03 -13.62
C MET A 39 18.86 -17.49 -14.10
N PRO A 40 19.95 -18.26 -13.96
CA PRO A 40 19.93 -19.70 -14.19
C PRO A 40 18.87 -20.42 -13.34
N SER A 41 18.16 -21.39 -13.93
CA SER A 41 16.97 -22.02 -13.34
C SER A 41 17.18 -22.68 -11.98
N GLY A 42 18.37 -23.22 -11.71
CA GLY A 42 18.71 -23.79 -10.40
C GLY A 42 18.87 -22.74 -9.31
N ILE A 43 19.48 -21.60 -9.66
CA ILE A 43 19.70 -20.47 -8.75
C ILE A 43 18.37 -19.75 -8.49
N SER A 44 17.57 -19.50 -9.53
CA SER A 44 16.30 -18.81 -9.38
C SER A 44 15.32 -19.58 -8.49
N LYS A 45 15.19 -20.91 -8.66
CA LYS A 45 14.36 -21.76 -7.78
C LYS A 45 14.82 -21.75 -6.33
N LEU A 46 16.13 -21.73 -6.10
CA LEU A 46 16.68 -21.67 -4.75
C LEU A 46 16.34 -20.34 -4.08
N ILE A 47 16.55 -19.22 -4.79
CA ILE A 47 16.25 -17.88 -4.26
C ILE A 47 14.76 -17.70 -4.03
N ASP A 48 13.92 -18.09 -5.00
CA ASP A 48 12.45 -17.96 -4.94
C ASP A 48 11.85 -18.62 -3.69
N ARG A 49 12.38 -19.77 -3.27
CA ARG A 49 11.94 -20.48 -2.07
C ARG A 49 12.10 -19.67 -0.77
N PHE A 50 13.08 -18.77 -0.71
CA PHE A 50 13.37 -17.95 0.48
C PHE A 50 13.06 -16.46 0.27
N LEU A 51 12.55 -16.10 -0.91
CA LEU A 51 12.33 -14.71 -1.27
C LEU A 51 11.14 -14.16 -0.46
N LEU A 52 11.41 -13.09 0.28
CA LEU A 52 10.37 -12.37 1.02
C LEU A 52 9.64 -11.38 0.12
N ASP A 53 8.37 -11.15 0.45
CA ASP A 53 7.51 -10.20 -0.24
C ASP A 53 7.92 -8.75 0.06
N GLY A 54 8.83 -8.21 -0.74
CA GLY A 54 9.30 -6.82 -0.63
C GLY A 54 8.17 -5.80 -0.78
N VAL A 55 7.17 -6.05 -1.62
CA VAL A 55 6.01 -5.16 -1.76
C VAL A 55 5.14 -5.19 -0.50
N GLY A 56 4.99 -6.37 0.12
CA GLY A 56 4.34 -6.50 1.42
C GLY A 56 5.01 -5.65 2.51
N ILE A 57 6.34 -5.58 2.53
CA ILE A 57 7.07 -4.69 3.46
C ILE A 57 6.73 -3.22 3.19
N PHE A 58 6.66 -2.80 1.92
CA PHE A 58 6.22 -1.45 1.56
C PHE A 58 4.80 -1.16 2.04
N PHE A 59 3.88 -2.10 1.90
CA PHE A 59 2.51 -1.97 2.40
C PHE A 59 2.46 -1.80 3.93
N VAL A 60 3.23 -2.59 4.67
CA VAL A 60 3.34 -2.44 6.13
C VAL A 60 3.90 -1.06 6.49
N LEU A 61 4.96 -0.60 5.83
CA LEU A 61 5.53 0.73 6.07
C LEU A 61 4.55 1.85 5.72
N SER A 62 3.82 1.71 4.62
CA SER A 62 2.80 2.65 4.16
C SER A 62 1.68 2.76 5.18
N GLY A 63 1.11 1.64 5.60
CA GLY A 63 0.08 1.57 6.64
C GLY A 63 0.52 2.20 7.96
N PHE A 64 1.75 1.91 8.40
CA PHE A 64 2.31 2.46 9.64
C PHE A 64 2.41 3.99 9.61
N LEU A 65 2.99 4.54 8.53
CA LEU A 65 3.20 5.99 8.42
C LEU A 65 1.88 6.74 8.24
N ILE A 66 1.01 6.21 7.41
CA ILE A 66 -0.22 6.89 7.02
C ILE A 66 -1.24 6.88 8.14
N VAL A 67 -1.41 5.76 8.83
CA VAL A 67 -2.35 5.70 9.94
C VAL A 67 -1.89 6.56 11.12
N LYS A 68 -0.58 6.66 11.38
CA LYS A 68 -0.07 7.61 12.39
C LYS A 68 -0.51 9.05 12.09
N ILE A 69 -0.37 9.49 10.83
CA ILE A 69 -0.80 10.82 10.40
C ILE A 69 -2.33 10.94 10.47
N LEU A 70 -3.05 9.91 10.02
CA LEU A 70 -4.51 9.87 10.00
C LEU A 70 -5.09 10.00 11.41
N ILE A 71 -4.64 9.17 12.35
CA ILE A 71 -5.08 9.21 13.77
C ILE A 71 -4.80 10.60 14.33
N SER A 72 -3.60 11.15 14.12
CA SER A 72 -3.27 12.50 14.59
C SER A 72 -4.17 13.60 14.00
N THR A 73 -4.68 13.39 12.78
CA THR A 73 -5.59 14.32 12.11
C THR A 73 -6.99 14.23 12.71
N PHE A 74 -7.53 13.02 12.91
CA PHE A 74 -8.85 12.81 13.51
C PHE A 74 -8.92 13.13 15.00
N GLU A 75 -7.82 12.95 15.73
CA GLU A 75 -7.74 13.25 17.17
C GLU A 75 -7.76 14.76 17.48
N LYS A 76 -7.52 15.63 16.49
CA LYS A 76 -7.71 17.08 16.65
C LYS A 76 -9.11 17.40 17.20
N THR A 77 -9.19 18.29 18.19
CA THR A 77 -10.43 18.66 18.88
C THR A 77 -11.53 19.14 17.92
N ASN A 78 -11.16 19.87 16.87
CA ASN A 78 -12.06 20.35 15.82
C ASN A 78 -11.67 19.83 14.42
N CYS A 79 -11.46 18.52 14.27
CA CYS A 79 -11.19 17.92 12.97
C CYS A 79 -12.31 18.23 11.97
N THR A 80 -11.96 18.80 10.82
CA THR A 80 -12.90 19.14 9.75
C THR A 80 -12.66 18.26 8.51
N TRP A 81 -13.61 18.25 7.58
CA TRP A 81 -13.39 17.64 6.26
C TRP A 81 -12.22 18.27 5.48
N SER A 82 -11.88 19.53 5.78
CA SER A 82 -10.71 20.20 5.19
C SER A 82 -9.41 19.51 5.61
N ASP A 83 -9.28 19.11 6.88
CA ASP A 83 -8.11 18.38 7.37
C ASP A 83 -7.90 17.05 6.65
N VAL A 84 -9.00 16.32 6.39
CA VAL A 84 -8.99 15.05 5.64
C VAL A 84 -8.60 15.28 4.17
N LYS A 85 -9.12 16.34 3.54
CA LYS A 85 -8.73 16.71 2.17
C LYS A 85 -7.24 17.06 2.08
N ILE A 86 -6.71 17.81 3.04
CA ILE A 86 -5.28 18.15 3.10
C ILE A 86 -4.43 16.87 3.24
N PHE A 87 -4.89 15.90 4.04
CA PHE A 87 -4.25 14.60 4.14
C PHE A 87 -4.15 13.89 2.79
N TRP A 88 -5.27 13.77 2.04
CA TRP A 88 -5.27 13.16 0.71
C TRP A 88 -4.42 13.94 -0.29
N LEU A 89 -4.56 15.27 -0.34
CA LEU A 89 -3.80 16.12 -1.27
C LEU A 89 -2.28 15.97 -1.07
N LYS A 90 -1.81 15.91 0.18
CA LYS A 90 -0.38 15.70 0.47
C LYS A 90 0.13 14.32 0.05
N ARG A 91 -0.74 13.30 0.04
CA ARG A 91 -0.39 11.95 -0.42
C ARG A 91 -0.39 11.91 -1.94
N TRP A 92 -1.50 12.32 -2.53
CA TRP A 92 -1.72 12.32 -3.97
C TRP A 92 -0.71 13.19 -4.72
N SER A 93 -0.31 14.35 -4.20
CA SER A 93 0.70 15.18 -4.85
C SER A 93 2.08 14.53 -4.96
N ARG A 94 2.36 13.48 -4.18
CA ARG A 94 3.64 12.74 -4.23
C ARG A 94 3.59 11.54 -5.17
N THR A 95 2.47 10.85 -5.25
CA THR A 95 2.34 9.57 -5.99
C THR A 95 1.64 9.73 -7.34
N LEU A 96 0.54 10.48 -7.39
CA LEU A 96 -0.32 10.57 -8.58
C LEU A 96 0.34 11.26 -9.78
N PRO A 97 1.11 12.37 -9.64
CA PRO A 97 1.76 12.99 -10.80
C PRO A 97 2.64 12.02 -11.57
N ASN A 98 3.46 11.24 -10.85
CA ASN A 98 4.33 10.26 -11.47
C ASN A 98 3.54 9.08 -12.07
N TYR A 99 2.51 8.61 -11.36
CA TYR A 99 1.63 7.55 -11.85
C TYR A 99 0.97 7.93 -13.18
N TYR A 100 0.30 9.10 -13.23
CA TYR A 100 -0.39 9.55 -14.43
C TYR A 100 0.57 9.90 -15.55
N PHE A 101 1.75 10.43 -15.25
CA PHE A 101 2.80 10.63 -16.25
C PHE A 101 3.17 9.31 -16.95
N PHE A 102 3.48 8.25 -16.19
CA PHE A 102 3.81 6.96 -16.77
C PHE A 102 2.60 6.28 -17.43
N LEU A 103 1.39 6.45 -16.89
CA LEU A 103 0.17 5.94 -17.52
C LEU A 103 -0.03 6.52 -18.93
N VAL A 104 0.10 7.84 -19.06
CA VAL A 104 -0.03 8.54 -20.36
C VAL A 104 1.14 8.19 -21.28
N LEU A 105 2.38 8.16 -20.76
CA LEU A 105 3.55 7.78 -21.54
C LEU A 105 3.42 6.36 -22.12
N LEU A 106 2.99 5.40 -21.30
CA LEU A 106 2.74 4.03 -21.75
C LEU A 106 1.58 3.97 -22.76
N ALA A 107 0.53 4.78 -22.59
CA ALA A 107 -0.56 4.85 -23.56
C ALA A 107 -0.08 5.39 -24.92
N ILE A 108 0.80 6.39 -24.94
CA ILE A 108 1.39 6.93 -26.18
C ILE A 108 2.29 5.88 -26.84
N ILE A 109 3.19 5.23 -26.09
CA ILE A 109 4.11 4.21 -26.62
C ILE A 109 3.35 2.98 -27.15
N ASN A 110 2.27 2.59 -26.46
CA ASN A 110 1.48 1.40 -26.82
C ASN A 110 0.33 1.70 -27.80
N TYR A 111 0.22 2.93 -28.31
CA TYR A 111 -0.87 3.28 -29.23
C TYR A 111 -0.85 2.42 -30.52
N GLU A 112 0.33 1.96 -30.96
CA GLU A 112 0.49 1.13 -32.18
C GLU A 112 1.10 -0.27 -31.95
N THR A 113 1.47 -0.65 -30.72
CA THR A 113 2.19 -1.91 -30.44
C THR A 113 1.31 -3.04 -29.88
N VAL A 114 1.89 -4.25 -29.76
CA VAL A 114 1.26 -5.57 -29.48
C VAL A 114 0.30 -5.58 -28.28
N ILE A 115 0.48 -4.69 -27.30
CA ILE A 115 -0.42 -4.56 -26.16
C ILE A 115 -1.56 -3.63 -26.57
N LYS A 116 -2.59 -4.19 -27.21
CA LYS A 116 -3.84 -3.46 -27.46
C LYS A 116 -4.27 -2.83 -26.14
N ILE A 117 -4.33 -1.50 -26.10
CA ILE A 117 -5.01 -0.74 -25.05
C ILE A 117 -6.45 -1.26 -25.08
N GLY A 118 -6.75 -2.25 -24.25
CA GLY A 118 -8.05 -2.87 -24.22
C GLY A 118 -9.11 -1.85 -23.81
N ASN A 119 -10.38 -2.19 -23.99
CA ASN A 119 -11.50 -1.32 -23.61
C ASN A 119 -11.48 -0.89 -22.13
N ASN A 120 -10.64 -1.49 -21.29
CA ASN A 120 -10.51 -1.21 -19.86
C ASN A 120 -9.47 -0.13 -19.51
N PHE A 121 -8.97 0.68 -20.46
CA PHE A 121 -8.00 1.75 -20.15
C PHE A 121 -8.49 2.72 -19.07
N TYR A 122 -9.79 3.04 -19.06
CA TYR A 122 -10.40 3.89 -18.04
C TYR A 122 -10.22 3.34 -16.62
N SER A 123 -10.09 2.01 -16.45
CA SER A 123 -9.90 1.39 -15.14
C SER A 123 -8.62 1.88 -14.46
N TYR A 124 -7.55 2.15 -15.22
CA TYR A 124 -6.29 2.65 -14.66
C TYR A 124 -6.39 4.08 -14.13
N PHE A 125 -7.33 4.90 -14.62
CA PHE A 125 -7.53 6.25 -14.09
C PHE A 125 -8.15 6.27 -12.70
N PHE A 126 -9.02 5.28 -12.44
CA PHE A 126 -9.80 5.16 -11.21
C PHE A 126 -9.30 4.04 -10.28
N PHE A 127 -8.11 3.49 -10.55
CA PHE A 127 -7.52 2.38 -9.78
C PHE A 127 -8.40 1.12 -9.77
N LEU A 128 -9.12 0.85 -10.85
CA LEU A 128 -10.03 -0.29 -11.01
C LEU A 128 -9.39 -1.49 -11.72
N GLN A 129 -8.15 -1.37 -12.19
CA GLN A 129 -7.48 -2.36 -13.05
C GLN A 129 -7.23 -3.72 -12.37
N ASN A 130 -7.29 -3.78 -11.04
CA ASN A 130 -6.96 -4.96 -10.26
C ASN A 130 -7.86 -5.14 -9.04
N VAL A 131 -9.14 -4.78 -9.15
CA VAL A 131 -10.08 -4.91 -8.03
C VAL A 131 -10.17 -6.36 -7.59
N ASP A 132 -10.41 -7.29 -8.52
CA ASP A 132 -10.64 -8.71 -8.29
C ASP A 132 -9.77 -9.64 -9.16
N HIS A 133 -8.86 -9.08 -9.97
CA HIS A 133 -8.01 -9.82 -10.91
C HIS A 133 -6.60 -9.22 -11.01
N ASN A 134 -5.70 -9.92 -11.69
CA ASN A 134 -4.33 -9.48 -11.93
C ASN A 134 -4.23 -8.61 -13.21
N PRO A 135 -3.70 -7.37 -13.15
CA PRO A 135 -3.61 -6.46 -14.30
C PRO A 135 -2.41 -6.79 -15.20
N ARG A 136 -2.31 -8.02 -15.74
CA ARG A 136 -1.06 -8.53 -16.36
C ARG A 136 -0.57 -7.78 -17.61
N TYR A 137 -1.39 -6.98 -18.28
CA TYR A 137 -1.13 -6.61 -19.68
C TYR A 137 -0.55 -5.20 -19.89
N PHE A 138 -1.27 -4.14 -19.52
CA PHE A 138 -0.92 -2.79 -19.97
C PHE A 138 0.02 -2.04 -19.03
N PHE A 139 -0.38 -1.92 -17.76
CA PHE A 139 0.44 -1.26 -16.74
C PHE A 139 0.51 -2.13 -15.50
N GLY A 140 0.98 -3.37 -15.64
CA GLY A 140 0.95 -4.38 -14.58
C GLY A 140 1.64 -3.95 -13.30
N LEU A 141 2.74 -3.19 -13.39
CA LEU A 141 3.47 -2.65 -12.25
C LEU A 141 2.65 -1.71 -11.36
N SER A 142 1.52 -1.18 -11.85
CA SER A 142 0.65 -0.25 -11.10
C SER A 142 -0.18 -0.89 -9.99
N TRP A 143 -0.28 -2.22 -9.97
CA TRP A 143 -1.21 -2.96 -9.11
C TRP A 143 -1.09 -2.56 -7.63
N SER A 144 0.14 -2.38 -7.13
CA SER A 144 0.39 -2.12 -5.72
C SER A 144 -0.05 -0.72 -5.30
N LEU A 145 0.08 0.27 -6.19
CA LEU A 145 -0.40 1.62 -5.94
C LEU A 145 -1.93 1.64 -5.83
N SER A 146 -2.62 0.88 -6.68
CA SER A 146 -4.07 0.75 -6.59
C SER A 146 -4.52 0.22 -5.21
N VAL A 147 -3.86 -0.81 -4.67
CA VAL A 147 -4.16 -1.32 -3.32
C VAL A 147 -4.01 -0.22 -2.27
N GLU A 148 -2.95 0.59 -2.36
CA GLU A 148 -2.72 1.71 -1.44
C GLU A 148 -3.79 2.80 -1.53
N GLU A 149 -4.16 3.22 -2.74
CA GLU A 149 -5.15 4.29 -2.93
C GLU A 149 -6.53 3.87 -2.42
N TRP A 150 -6.95 2.63 -2.70
CA TRP A 150 -8.17 2.07 -2.13
C TRP A 150 -8.13 1.99 -0.62
N PHE A 151 -7.00 1.59 -0.03
CA PHE A 151 -6.83 1.60 1.42
C PHE A 151 -7.05 3.00 2.01
N TYR A 152 -6.48 4.06 1.40
CA TYR A 152 -6.60 5.45 1.90
C TYR A 152 -8.03 5.97 1.87
N ILE A 153 -8.79 5.60 0.84
CA ILE A 153 -10.19 5.97 0.71
C ILE A 153 -11.01 5.18 1.74
N LEU A 154 -10.86 3.85 1.77
CA LEU A 154 -11.64 2.97 2.63
C LEU A 154 -11.47 3.28 4.12
N ILE A 155 -10.24 3.52 4.59
CA ILE A 155 -10.01 3.82 6.01
C ILE A 155 -10.69 5.12 6.45
N VAL A 156 -10.67 6.16 5.61
CA VAL A 156 -11.35 7.43 5.89
C VAL A 156 -12.87 7.24 5.87
N LEU A 157 -13.40 6.51 4.87
CA LEU A 157 -14.83 6.22 4.78
C LEU A 157 -15.33 5.44 5.98
N LEU A 158 -14.58 4.42 6.43
CA LEU A 158 -14.94 3.63 7.60
C LEU A 158 -14.87 4.45 8.89
N ILE A 159 -13.81 5.23 9.11
CA ILE A 159 -13.72 6.13 10.27
C ILE A 159 -14.88 7.14 10.26
N SER A 160 -15.20 7.72 9.10
CA SER A 160 -16.29 8.70 8.98
C SER A 160 -17.66 8.08 9.21
N GLY A 161 -17.91 6.91 8.61
CA GLY A 161 -19.16 6.15 8.77
C GLY A 161 -19.36 5.68 10.22
N PHE A 162 -18.34 5.09 10.83
CA PHE A 162 -18.40 4.70 12.24
C PHE A 162 -18.45 5.90 13.19
N SER A 163 -17.89 7.06 12.82
CA SER A 163 -18.09 8.31 13.59
C SER A 163 -19.51 8.87 13.52
N TYR A 164 -20.29 8.46 12.52
CA TYR A 164 -21.71 8.80 12.40
C TYR A 164 -22.58 7.85 13.25
N VAL A 165 -22.26 6.55 13.24
CA VAL A 165 -22.99 5.51 13.98
C VAL A 165 -22.66 5.53 15.48
N PHE A 166 -21.38 5.69 15.84
CA PHE A 166 -20.91 5.76 17.21
C PHE A 166 -20.67 7.21 17.65
N SER A 167 -20.68 7.46 18.95
CA SER A 167 -20.40 8.81 19.47
C SER A 167 -19.01 9.29 19.05
N LYS A 168 -18.94 10.47 18.42
CA LYS A 168 -17.70 11.19 18.08
C LYS A 168 -16.76 11.42 19.27
N LYS A 169 -17.25 11.24 20.50
CA LYS A 169 -16.46 11.35 21.73
C LYS A 169 -15.47 10.19 21.91
N ASN A 170 -15.69 9.02 21.31
CA ASN A 170 -14.82 7.85 21.48
C ASN A 170 -14.06 7.51 20.19
N LYS A 171 -13.18 8.43 19.78
CA LYS A 171 -12.38 8.35 18.55
C LYS A 171 -11.53 7.08 18.47
N LYS A 172 -10.91 6.69 19.59
CA LYS A 172 -10.15 5.43 19.72
C LYS A 172 -10.99 4.20 19.34
N LYS A 173 -12.23 4.09 19.87
CA LYS A 173 -13.13 2.98 19.55
C LYS A 173 -13.52 2.98 18.07
N VAL A 174 -13.83 4.14 17.52
CA VAL A 174 -14.17 4.29 16.10
C VAL A 174 -13.01 3.81 15.22
N ILE A 175 -11.80 4.31 15.46
CA ILE A 175 -10.60 3.92 14.71
C ILE A 175 -10.32 2.42 14.85
N PHE A 176 -10.43 1.88 16.07
CA PHE A 176 -10.23 0.45 16.30
C PHE A 176 -11.22 -0.40 15.49
N ILE A 177 -12.52 -0.06 15.50
CA ILE A 177 -13.54 -0.78 14.73
C ILE A 177 -13.26 -0.65 13.22
N SER A 178 -12.89 0.53 12.72
CA SER A 178 -12.49 0.70 11.31
C SER A 178 -11.35 -0.24 10.92
N ILE A 179 -10.32 -0.35 11.77
CA ILE A 179 -9.18 -1.25 11.55
C ILE A 179 -9.65 -2.71 11.54
N VAL A 180 -10.47 -3.13 12.51
CA VAL A 180 -11.00 -4.50 12.58
C VAL A 180 -11.79 -4.85 11.32
N PHE A 181 -12.65 -3.94 10.82
CA PHE A 181 -13.40 -4.16 9.58
C PHE A 181 -12.48 -4.29 8.36
N LEU A 182 -11.44 -3.45 8.27
CA LEU A 182 -10.44 -3.54 7.20
C LEU A 182 -9.64 -4.84 7.25
N VAL A 183 -9.46 -5.48 8.41
CA VAL A 183 -8.79 -6.79 8.51
C VAL A 183 -9.75 -7.91 8.16
N ALA A 184 -10.89 -7.92 8.84
CA ALA A 184 -11.78 -9.07 8.84
C ALA A 184 -12.36 -9.32 7.45
N ILE A 185 -12.76 -8.27 6.72
CA ILE A 185 -13.43 -8.42 5.42
C ILE A 185 -12.46 -8.98 4.35
N PRO A 186 -11.32 -8.34 4.03
CA PRO A 186 -10.33 -8.90 3.10
C PRO A 186 -9.85 -10.30 3.46
N SER A 187 -9.59 -10.56 4.75
CA SER A 187 -9.11 -11.88 5.22
C SER A 187 -10.16 -12.96 5.02
N LEU A 188 -11.43 -12.67 5.35
CA LEU A 188 -12.53 -13.59 5.13
C LEU A 188 -12.74 -13.86 3.65
N LEU A 189 -12.74 -12.81 2.81
CA LEU A 189 -12.87 -12.96 1.37
C LEU A 189 -11.73 -13.78 0.77
N ARG A 190 -10.48 -13.57 1.23
CA ARG A 190 -9.33 -14.38 0.84
C ARG A 190 -9.50 -15.85 1.21
N ILE A 191 -9.97 -16.15 2.42
CA ILE A 191 -10.22 -17.54 2.86
C ILE A 191 -11.32 -18.18 2.01
N VAL A 192 -12.46 -17.51 1.85
CA VAL A 192 -13.60 -18.00 1.06
C VAL A 192 -13.18 -18.26 -0.39
N TYR A 193 -12.44 -17.33 -1.00
CA TYR A 193 -11.94 -17.48 -2.36
C TYR A 193 -10.96 -18.65 -2.49
N SER A 194 -10.07 -18.82 -1.51
CA SER A 194 -9.09 -19.92 -1.49
C SER A 194 -9.77 -21.29 -1.34
N VAL A 195 -10.78 -21.39 -0.48
CA VAL A 195 -11.52 -22.64 -0.25
C VAL A 195 -12.33 -23.03 -1.49
N ASN A 196 -12.95 -22.05 -2.16
CA ASN A 196 -13.82 -22.33 -3.31
C ASN A 196 -13.05 -22.66 -4.60
N ASN A 197 -11.86 -22.08 -4.80
CA ASN A 197 -11.08 -22.24 -6.04
C ASN A 197 -9.87 -23.17 -5.88
N GLY A 198 -9.58 -23.64 -4.67
CA GLY A 198 -8.42 -24.46 -4.37
C GLY A 198 -7.09 -23.71 -4.53
N TYR A 199 -6.00 -24.44 -4.29
CA TYR A 199 -4.64 -23.90 -4.40
C TYR A 199 -4.09 -24.13 -5.81
N SER A 200 -4.06 -23.08 -6.61
CA SER A 200 -3.43 -23.05 -7.94
C SER A 200 -2.57 -21.80 -8.09
N ALA A 201 -1.69 -21.79 -9.10
CA ALA A 201 -0.90 -20.60 -9.44
C ALA A 201 -1.80 -19.40 -9.83
N GLU A 202 -2.93 -19.67 -10.49
CA GLU A 202 -3.90 -18.64 -10.85
C GLU A 202 -4.60 -18.05 -9.62
N THR A 203 -5.04 -18.90 -8.69
CA THR A 203 -5.62 -18.47 -7.42
C THR A 203 -4.62 -17.61 -6.64
N PHE A 204 -3.36 -18.04 -6.57
CA PHE A 204 -2.30 -17.31 -5.89
C PHE A 204 -2.09 -15.91 -6.50
N ASP A 205 -2.02 -15.82 -7.83
CA ASP A 205 -1.87 -14.55 -8.52
C ASP A 205 -3.05 -13.61 -8.26
N ILE A 206 -4.28 -14.10 -8.28
CA ILE A 206 -5.44 -13.27 -7.97
C ILE A 206 -5.35 -12.75 -6.52
N LEU A 207 -5.04 -13.63 -5.57
CA LEU A 207 -4.92 -13.27 -4.14
C LEU A 207 -3.75 -12.32 -3.85
N GLN A 208 -2.73 -12.28 -4.69
CA GLN A 208 -1.53 -11.45 -4.49
C GLN A 208 -1.67 -10.06 -5.12
N TYR A 209 -2.29 -9.98 -6.29
CA TYR A 209 -2.33 -8.76 -7.11
C TYR A 209 -3.66 -7.99 -7.02
N SER A 210 -4.71 -8.60 -6.47
CA SER A 210 -6.04 -7.98 -6.29
C SER A 210 -6.07 -7.00 -5.10
N VAL A 211 -6.76 -5.87 -5.27
CA VAL A 211 -7.08 -4.93 -4.19
C VAL A 211 -7.81 -5.63 -3.06
N ILE A 212 -8.90 -6.35 -3.36
CA ILE A 212 -9.79 -6.93 -2.35
C ILE A 212 -9.03 -7.82 -1.36
N TYR A 213 -8.16 -8.69 -1.86
CA TYR A 213 -7.48 -9.69 -1.04
C TYR A 213 -6.19 -9.18 -0.41
N ARG A 214 -5.57 -8.15 -1.00
CA ARG A 214 -4.23 -7.68 -0.59
C ARG A 214 -4.25 -6.55 0.44
N LEU A 215 -5.41 -5.93 0.67
CA LEU A 215 -5.59 -4.91 1.70
C LEU A 215 -5.17 -5.39 3.09
N ASP A 216 -5.24 -6.70 3.37
CA ASP A 216 -4.85 -7.29 4.65
C ASP A 216 -3.39 -7.00 5.07
N THR A 217 -2.50 -6.88 4.08
CA THR A 217 -1.05 -6.76 4.29
C THR A 217 -0.68 -5.37 4.82
N ILE A 218 -1.40 -4.32 4.41
CA ILE A 218 -1.18 -2.95 4.89
C ILE A 218 -1.43 -2.87 6.41
N ILE A 219 -2.29 -3.74 6.93
CA ILE A 219 -2.87 -3.60 8.27
C ILE A 219 -1.89 -3.92 9.38
N TYR A 220 -0.89 -4.77 9.13
CA TYR A 220 0.15 -5.00 10.15
C TYR A 220 0.86 -3.68 10.51
N GLY A 221 1.07 -2.81 9.52
CA GLY A 221 1.57 -1.45 9.75
C GLY A 221 0.61 -0.57 10.52
N VAL A 222 -0.67 -0.62 10.13
CA VAL A 222 -1.77 0.12 10.76
C VAL A 222 -1.90 -0.23 12.24
N LEU A 223 -1.86 -1.53 12.58
CA LEU A 223 -1.89 -2.02 13.96
C LEU A 223 -0.68 -1.51 14.74
N GLY A 224 0.52 -1.59 14.16
CA GLY A 224 1.73 -1.03 14.77
C GLY A 224 1.58 0.47 15.07
N ALA A 225 1.04 1.25 14.15
CA ALA A 225 0.80 2.67 14.34
C ALA A 225 -0.29 2.97 15.39
N PHE A 226 -1.36 2.20 15.40
CA PHE A 226 -2.43 2.31 16.39
C PHE A 226 -1.91 2.02 17.81
N VAL A 227 -1.13 0.95 17.98
CA VAL A 227 -0.51 0.61 19.26
C VAL A 227 0.48 1.69 19.67
N LEU A 228 1.34 2.15 18.76
CA LEU A 228 2.30 3.22 19.06
C LEU A 228 1.61 4.51 19.51
N TYR A 229 0.48 4.86 18.90
CA TYR A 229 -0.24 6.10 19.20
C TYR A 229 -0.99 6.02 20.55
N TYR A 230 -1.78 4.97 20.77
CA TYR A 230 -2.65 4.86 21.96
C TYR A 230 -2.03 4.14 23.15
N TYR A 231 -0.94 3.40 22.93
CA TYR A 231 -0.26 2.58 23.94
C TYR A 231 1.25 2.78 23.86
N SER A 232 1.69 4.05 23.79
CA SER A 232 3.11 4.39 23.59
C SER A 232 4.02 3.83 24.69
N ASP A 233 3.50 3.60 25.89
CA ASP A 233 4.24 3.04 27.02
C ASP A 233 4.67 1.59 26.78
N PHE A 234 3.95 0.85 25.94
CA PHE A 234 4.33 -0.50 25.54
C PHE A 234 5.63 -0.51 24.71
N TRP A 235 5.81 0.51 23.87
CA TRP A 235 6.95 0.66 22.97
C TRP A 235 8.15 1.34 23.63
N LYS A 236 7.91 2.13 24.68
CA LYS A 236 8.93 2.87 25.43
C LYS A 236 9.50 2.07 26.61
N LYS A 237 9.21 0.76 26.73
CA LYS A 237 9.90 -0.07 27.71
C LYS A 237 11.39 -0.11 27.35
N LYS A 238 12.17 0.52 28.24
CA LYS A 238 13.64 0.57 28.26
C LYS A 238 14.26 -0.80 28.08
#